data_AF-A0A2D4JWY4-F1
#
_entry.id   AF-A0A2D4JWY4-F1
#
_cell.length_a   1.000
_cell.length_b   1.000
_cell.length_c   1.000
_cell.angle_alpha   90.00
_cell.angle_beta   90.00
_cell.angle_gamma   90.00
#
_symmetry.space_group_name_H-M   'P 1'
#
loop_
_entity.id
_entity.type
_entity.pdbx_description
1 polymer ?
#
loop_
_entity_poly.entity_id
_entity_poly.type
_entity_poly.pdbx_seq_one_letter_code
_entity_poly.pdbx_strand_id
1 'polypeptide(L)'
;VHGGFSSKQWWLGVVMETFQLAGIHDSGVLWPIAEKLYQDYSSPKIWELAPGAIEMLQWCQQQGIPMAVISNSDQRLQEILSRCNLRQYFQFVLTSEEVGFAKPDQRIFLEALHSAKVEPQLAAHVGDHYVNDY
;
A
#
# COMPACT_ATOMS: atom_id res chain seq x y z
N VAL A 1 13.36 3.35 -2.74
CA VAL A 1 13.79 3.06 -4.13
C VAL A 1 14.78 1.91 -4.13
N HIS A 2 14.41 0.75 -4.68
CA HIS A 2 15.24 -0.46 -4.68
C HIS A 2 16.26 -0.38 -5.83
N GLY A 3 17.52 0.01 -5.55
CA GLY A 3 18.63 -0.14 -6.50
C GLY A 3 18.50 0.59 -7.85
N GLY A 4 17.69 1.65 -7.94
CA GLY A 4 17.49 2.44 -9.17
C GLY A 4 16.33 1.99 -10.07
N PHE A 5 15.59 0.95 -9.69
CA PHE A 5 14.39 0.51 -10.41
C PHE A 5 13.13 1.21 -9.89
N SER A 6 12.15 1.42 -10.78
CA SER A 6 10.77 1.74 -10.39
C SER A 6 10.10 0.53 -9.73
N SER A 7 9.08 0.78 -8.88
CA SER A 7 8.26 -0.30 -8.28
C SER A 7 7.68 -1.25 -9.34
N LYS A 8 7.24 -0.72 -10.48
CA LYS A 8 6.74 -1.54 -11.60
C LYS A 8 7.81 -2.49 -12.11
N GLN A 9 9.00 -1.99 -12.45
CA GLN A 9 10.10 -2.83 -12.94
C GLN A 9 10.48 -3.92 -11.94
N TRP A 10 10.51 -3.57 -10.65
CA TRP A 10 10.78 -4.53 -9.59
C TRP A 10 9.73 -5.65 -9.55
N TRP A 11 8.44 -5.30 -9.54
CA TRP A 11 7.36 -6.30 -9.52
C TRP A 11 7.30 -7.18 -10.77
N LEU A 12 7.55 -6.63 -11.96
CA LEU A 12 7.66 -7.44 -13.17
C LEU A 12 8.80 -8.45 -13.07
N GLY A 13 9.95 -8.00 -12.54
CA GLY A 13 11.09 -8.88 -12.26
C GLY A 13 10.73 -10.01 -11.30
N VAL A 14 10.08 -9.70 -10.18
CA VAL A 14 9.63 -10.69 -9.19
C VAL A 14 8.70 -11.73 -9.82
N VAL A 15 7.72 -11.30 -10.62
CA VAL A 15 6.80 -12.24 -11.28
C VAL A 15 7.55 -13.12 -12.27
N MET A 16 8.40 -12.54 -13.11
CA MET A 16 9.18 -13.32 -14.08
C MET A 16 10.09 -14.33 -13.40
N GLU A 17 10.81 -13.92 -12.35
CA GLU A 17 11.67 -14.80 -11.56
C GLU A 17 10.87 -15.92 -10.89
N THR A 18 9.69 -15.61 -10.35
CA THR A 18 8.79 -16.61 -9.76
C THR A 18 8.43 -17.72 -10.76
N PHE A 19 8.05 -17.35 -11.99
CA PHE A 19 7.73 -18.33 -13.03
C PHE A 19 8.96 -19.09 -13.55
N GLN A 20 10.12 -18.43 -13.61
CA GLN A 20 11.39 -19.08 -13.96
C GLN A 20 11.79 -20.13 -12.94
N LEU A 21 11.64 -19.85 -11.64
CA LEU A 21 11.86 -20.81 -10.56
C LEU A 21 10.87 -21.98 -10.61
N ALA A 22 9.67 -21.77 -11.16
CA ALA A 22 8.69 -22.81 -11.43
C ALA A 22 8.94 -23.60 -12.74
N GLY A 23 10.01 -23.30 -13.49
CA GLY A 23 10.42 -24.01 -14.69
C GLY A 23 9.93 -23.43 -16.02
N ILE A 24 9.29 -22.25 -16.01
CA ILE A 24 8.86 -21.55 -17.24
C ILE A 24 9.85 -20.43 -17.54
N HIS A 25 10.61 -20.56 -18.64
CA HIS A 25 11.72 -19.63 -18.93
C HIS A 25 11.49 -18.72 -20.14
N ASP A 26 10.41 -18.91 -20.90
CA ASP A 26 10.13 -18.10 -22.10
C ASP A 26 9.70 -16.67 -21.72
N SER A 27 10.63 -15.71 -21.83
CA SER A 27 10.37 -14.30 -21.52
C SER A 27 9.27 -13.68 -22.38
N GLY A 28 9.07 -14.16 -23.61
CA GLY A 28 8.00 -13.68 -24.50
C GLY A 28 6.60 -14.04 -23.97
N VAL A 29 6.50 -15.16 -23.25
CA VAL A 29 5.27 -15.58 -22.55
C VAL A 29 5.16 -14.90 -21.18
N LEU A 30 6.26 -14.79 -20.44
CA LEU A 30 6.23 -14.27 -19.06
C LEU A 30 5.96 -12.77 -18.99
N TRP A 31 6.47 -11.98 -19.94
CA TRP A 31 6.30 -10.53 -19.88
C TRP A 31 4.83 -10.08 -19.93
N PRO A 32 3.99 -10.57 -20.88
CA PRO A 32 2.55 -10.28 -20.87
C PRO A 32 1.84 -10.72 -19.59
N ILE A 33 2.23 -11.85 -19.00
CA ILE A 33 1.66 -12.34 -17.74
C ILE A 33 2.02 -11.40 -16.59
N ALA A 34 3.29 -10.99 -16.50
CA ALA A 34 3.77 -10.06 -15.48
C ALA A 34 3.07 -8.70 -15.59
N GLU A 35 2.94 -8.14 -16.80
CA GLU A 35 2.19 -6.90 -17.03
C GLU A 35 0.72 -7.04 -16.62
N LYS A 36 0.08 -8.16 -16.99
CA LYS A 36 -1.33 -8.40 -16.63
C LYS A 36 -1.53 -8.51 -15.13
N LEU A 37 -0.69 -9.26 -14.43
CA LEU A 37 -0.74 -9.40 -12.96
C LEU A 37 -0.47 -8.06 -12.26
N TYR A 38 0.49 -7.27 -12.75
CA TYR A 38 0.78 -5.95 -12.21
C TYR A 38 -0.43 -5.01 -12.31
N GLN A 39 -1.12 -5.01 -13.46
CA GLN A 39 -2.33 -4.21 -13.70
C GLN A 39 -3.54 -4.71 -12.91
N ASP A 40 -3.74 -6.03 -12.86
CA ASP A 40 -4.84 -6.65 -12.13
C ASP A 40 -4.75 -6.43 -10.63
N TYR A 41 -3.54 -6.21 -10.10
CA TYR A 41 -3.35 -5.92 -8.69
C TYR A 41 -4.09 -4.65 -8.21
N SER A 42 -4.30 -3.68 -9.11
CA SER A 42 -5.13 -2.49 -8.84
C SER A 42 -6.63 -2.73 -9.06
N SER A 43 -7.07 -3.92 -9.44
CA SER A 43 -8.48 -4.22 -9.70
C SER A 43 -9.23 -4.46 -8.40
N PRO A 44 -10.40 -3.81 -8.16
CA PRO A 44 -11.18 -4.06 -6.95
C PRO A 44 -11.72 -5.49 -6.89
N LYS A 45 -11.68 -6.25 -8.00
CA LYS A 45 -12.15 -7.64 -8.07
C LYS A 45 -11.25 -8.64 -7.34
N ILE A 46 -10.00 -8.26 -7.07
CA ILE A 46 -9.04 -9.14 -6.37
C ILE A 46 -8.86 -8.77 -4.90
N TRP A 47 -9.54 -7.72 -4.44
CA TRP A 47 -9.51 -7.24 -3.07
C TRP A 47 -10.81 -7.57 -2.38
N GLU A 48 -10.70 -8.05 -1.14
CA GLU A 48 -11.81 -8.21 -0.23
C GLU A 48 -11.63 -7.25 0.94
N LEU A 49 -12.72 -6.61 1.36
CA LEU A 49 -12.69 -5.73 2.52
C LEU A 49 -12.70 -6.58 3.78
N ALA A 50 -11.81 -6.27 4.72
CA ALA A 50 -11.81 -6.93 6.01
C ALA A 50 -13.18 -6.72 6.71
N PRO A 51 -13.70 -7.75 7.41
CA PRO A 51 -14.95 -7.62 8.15
C PRO A 51 -14.92 -6.43 9.12
N GLY A 52 -15.93 -5.55 9.05
CA GLY A 52 -16.01 -4.37 9.92
C GLY A 52 -15.21 -3.15 9.45
N ALA A 53 -14.45 -3.24 8.35
CA ALA A 53 -13.58 -2.15 7.89
C ALA A 53 -14.39 -0.89 7.51
N ILE A 54 -15.48 -1.05 6.77
CA ILE A 54 -16.31 0.09 6.35
C ILE A 54 -17.00 0.72 7.55
N GLU A 55 -17.51 -0.10 8.46
CA GLU A 55 -18.20 0.33 9.67
C GLU A 55 -17.27 1.15 10.56
N MET A 56 -16.02 0.71 10.72
CA MET A 56 -15.00 1.42 11.49
C MET A 56 -14.63 2.76 10.84
N LEU A 57 -14.41 2.79 9.51
CA LEU A 57 -14.10 4.03 8.79
C LEU A 57 -15.26 5.04 8.85
N GLN A 58 -16.50 4.57 8.68
CA GLN A 58 -17.69 5.41 8.80
C GLN A 58 -17.87 5.94 10.22
N TRP A 59 -17.65 5.10 11.23
CA TRP A 59 -17.72 5.51 12.63
C TRP A 59 -16.69 6.60 12.93
N CYS A 60 -15.43 6.40 12.54
CA CYS A 60 -14.37 7.40 12.71
C CYS A 60 -14.73 8.74 12.02
N GLN A 61 -15.25 8.67 10.80
CA GLN A 61 -15.70 9.86 10.07
C GLN A 61 -16.85 10.58 10.80
N GLN A 62 -17.84 9.85 11.34
CA GLN A 62 -18.94 10.41 12.11
C GLN A 62 -18.47 11.06 13.42
N GLN A 63 -17.41 10.52 14.05
CA GLN A 63 -16.78 11.12 15.22
C GLN A 63 -15.88 12.33 14.87
N GLY A 64 -15.71 12.65 13.59
CA GLY A 64 -14.82 13.72 13.15
C GLY A 64 -13.33 13.39 13.34
N ILE A 65 -12.97 12.11 13.41
CA ILE A 65 -11.57 11.66 13.57
C ILE A 65 -10.89 11.70 12.20
N PRO A 66 -9.83 12.52 12.02
CA PRO A 66 -9.00 12.48 10.82
C PRO A 66 -8.34 11.12 10.63
N MET A 67 -8.39 10.58 9.42
CA MET A 67 -7.73 9.32 9.08
C MET A 67 -6.73 9.52 7.94
N ALA A 68 -5.65 8.77 7.99
CA ALA A 68 -4.66 8.67 6.91
C ALA A 68 -4.16 7.22 6.82
N VAL A 69 -3.53 6.87 5.70
CA VAL A 69 -2.93 5.53 5.51
C VAL A 69 -1.41 5.65 5.56
N ILE A 70 -0.75 4.74 6.28
CA ILE A 70 0.71 4.55 6.28
C ILE A 70 0.98 3.09 5.92
N SER A 71 1.57 2.84 4.76
CA SER A 71 1.75 1.46 4.26
C SER A 71 3.11 1.19 3.65
N ASN A 72 3.64 0.00 3.92
CA ASN A 72 4.76 -0.58 3.18
C ASN A 72 4.24 -1.10 1.84
N SER A 73 3.97 -0.18 0.92
CA SER A 73 3.42 -0.45 -0.39
C SER A 73 4.07 0.43 -1.45
N ASP A 74 3.77 0.10 -2.70
CA ASP A 74 4.05 0.96 -3.85
C ASP A 74 2.89 1.91 -4.14
N GLN A 75 3.12 2.81 -5.11
CA GLN A 75 2.21 3.86 -5.56
C GLN A 75 0.81 3.38 -5.98
N ARG A 76 0.62 2.08 -6.30
CA ARG A 76 -0.70 1.55 -6.69
C ARG A 76 -1.73 1.62 -5.55
N LEU A 77 -1.30 1.73 -4.29
CA LEU A 77 -2.22 1.77 -3.15
C LEU A 77 -3.26 2.89 -3.25
N GLN A 78 -2.90 4.05 -3.79
CA GLN A 78 -3.83 5.16 -4.03
C GLN A 78 -4.97 4.75 -4.98
N GLU A 79 -4.63 4.07 -6.07
CA GLU A 79 -5.59 3.57 -7.06
C GLU A 79 -6.46 2.44 -6.48
N ILE A 80 -5.85 1.52 -5.74
CA ILE A 80 -6.55 0.42 -5.06
C ILE A 80 -7.62 0.98 -4.12
N LEU A 81 -7.24 1.88 -3.21
CA LEU A 81 -8.18 2.51 -2.27
C LEU A 81 -9.29 3.27 -3.00
N SER A 82 -8.98 3.92 -4.12
CA SER A 82 -9.98 4.64 -4.92
C SER A 82 -10.99 3.68 -5.55
N ARG A 83 -10.51 2.60 -6.16
CA ARG A 83 -11.35 1.59 -6.83
C ARG A 83 -12.17 0.75 -5.85
N CYS A 84 -11.68 0.58 -4.63
CA CYS A 84 -12.41 -0.06 -3.53
C CYS A 84 -13.37 0.90 -2.80
N ASN A 85 -13.53 2.15 -3.27
CA ASN A 85 -14.34 3.18 -2.59
C ASN A 85 -13.95 3.36 -1.12
N LEU A 86 -12.65 3.39 -0.83
CA LEU A 86 -12.10 3.68 0.50
C LEU A 86 -11.34 5.00 0.55
N ARG A 87 -10.83 5.48 -0.60
CA ARG A 87 -9.94 6.66 -0.65
C ARG A 87 -10.55 7.89 0.01
N GLN A 88 -11.87 8.07 -0.06
CA GLN A 88 -12.57 9.23 0.49
C GLN A 88 -12.54 9.34 2.02
N TYR A 89 -12.22 8.26 2.74
CA TYR A 89 -12.11 8.31 4.21
C TYR A 89 -10.78 8.93 4.69
N PHE A 90 -9.77 8.96 3.82
CA PHE A 90 -8.41 9.33 4.21
C PHE A 90 -8.03 10.73 3.69
N GLN A 91 -7.41 11.55 4.54
CA GLN A 91 -6.87 12.85 4.13
C GLN A 91 -5.72 12.66 3.12
N PHE A 92 -4.83 11.73 3.41
CA PHE A 92 -3.73 11.33 2.55
C PHE A 92 -3.40 9.84 2.73
N VAL A 93 -2.62 9.31 1.79
CA VAL A 93 -2.12 7.94 1.79
C VAL A 93 -0.62 8.04 1.56
N LEU A 94 0.15 7.53 2.51
CA LEU A 94 1.59 7.62 2.53
C LEU A 94 2.17 6.21 2.33
N THR A 95 2.92 6.04 1.24
CA THR A 95 3.53 4.75 0.90
C THR A 95 5.02 4.78 1.17
N SER A 96 5.61 3.63 1.49
CA SER A 96 7.07 3.51 1.64
C SER A 96 7.84 3.84 0.37
N GLU A 97 7.23 3.66 -0.81
CA GLU A 97 7.82 4.08 -2.07
C GLU A 97 7.93 5.60 -2.15
N GLU A 98 6.87 6.32 -1.80
CA GLU A 98 6.79 7.78 -1.84
C GLU A 98 7.73 8.43 -0.83
N VAL A 99 7.78 7.91 0.41
CA VAL A 99 8.62 8.46 1.48
C VAL A 99 10.08 8.01 1.36
N GLY A 100 10.33 6.87 0.72
CA GLY A 100 11.66 6.24 0.66
C GLY A 100 12.07 5.48 1.91
N PHE A 101 11.23 5.46 2.96
CA PHE A 101 11.40 4.69 4.18
C PHE A 101 10.19 3.81 4.42
N ALA A 102 10.42 2.57 4.84
CA ALA A 102 9.38 1.61 5.18
C ALA A 102 9.27 1.50 6.70
N LYS A 103 8.06 1.24 7.21
CA LYS A 103 7.84 0.78 8.59
C LYS A 103 8.75 -0.44 8.84
N PRO A 104 9.44 -0.55 9.99
CA PRO A 104 9.25 0.23 11.22
C PRO A 104 10.10 1.52 11.33
N ASP A 105 10.70 1.99 10.25
CA ASP A 105 11.52 3.20 10.31
C ASP A 105 10.69 4.41 10.77
N GLN A 106 11.15 5.09 11.83
CA GLN A 106 10.42 6.21 12.43
C GLN A 106 10.10 7.34 11.44
N ARG A 107 10.90 7.49 10.38
CA ARG A 107 10.75 8.59 9.41
C ARG A 107 9.41 8.55 8.67
N ILE A 108 8.84 7.37 8.40
CA ILE A 108 7.54 7.29 7.73
C ILE A 108 6.40 7.77 8.66
N PHE A 109 6.51 7.50 9.96
CA PHE A 109 5.54 7.96 10.96
C PHE A 109 5.66 9.46 11.21
N LEU A 110 6.90 9.97 11.30
CA LEU A 110 7.16 11.40 11.45
C LEU A 110 6.65 12.20 10.25
N GLU A 111 6.81 11.68 9.03
CA GLU A 111 6.26 12.31 7.82
C GLU A 111 4.72 12.33 7.82
N ALA A 112 4.09 11.24 8.28
CA ALA A 112 2.63 11.19 8.42
C ALA A 112 2.12 12.20 9.48
N LEU A 113 2.78 12.29 10.64
CA LEU A 113 2.43 13.26 11.69
C LEU A 113 2.60 14.70 11.20
N HIS A 114 3.68 14.98 10.47
CA HIS A 114 3.92 16.29 9.87
C HIS A 114 2.85 16.65 8.84
N SER A 115 2.51 15.72 7.95
CA SER A 115 1.44 15.88 6.95
C SER A 115 0.07 16.11 7.60
N ALA A 116 -0.22 15.41 8.69
CA ALA A 116 -1.45 15.55 9.47
C ALA A 116 -1.46 16.81 10.36
N LYS A 117 -0.31 17.41 10.65
CA LYS A 117 -0.12 18.50 11.62
C LYS A 117 -0.62 18.12 13.02
N VAL A 118 -0.30 16.91 13.46
CA VAL A 118 -0.73 16.33 14.74
C VAL A 118 0.49 15.92 15.56
N GLU A 119 0.44 16.16 16.86
CA GLU A 119 1.46 15.70 17.81
C GLU A 119 1.37 14.18 18.02
N PRO A 120 2.50 13.47 18.20
CA PRO A 120 2.50 12.01 18.34
C PRO A 120 1.56 11.48 19.43
N GLN A 121 1.38 12.20 20.54
CA GLN A 121 0.54 11.74 21.66
C GLN A 121 -0.97 11.81 21.35
N LEU A 122 -1.35 12.46 20.26
CA LEU A 122 -2.74 12.60 19.79
C LEU A 122 -3.06 11.69 18.60
N ALA A 123 -2.09 10.87 18.17
CA ALA A 123 -2.24 9.94 17.07
C ALA A 123 -2.27 8.50 17.57
N ALA A 124 -3.07 7.67 16.91
CA ALA A 124 -3.05 6.22 17.07
C ALA A 124 -2.80 5.59 15.70
N HIS A 125 -1.97 4.55 15.66
CA HIS A 125 -1.71 3.75 14.47
C HIS A 125 -2.38 2.38 14.63
N VAL A 126 -3.00 1.88 13.55
CA VAL A 126 -3.71 0.60 13.54
C VAL A 126 -3.17 -0.24 12.39
N GLY A 127 -2.71 -1.44 12.71
CA GLY A 127 -2.20 -2.42 11.75
C GLY A 127 -2.12 -3.82 12.35
N ASP A 128 -1.69 -4.78 11.54
CA ASP A 128 -1.73 -6.22 11.82
C ASP A 128 -0.36 -6.83 12.12
N HIS A 129 0.73 -6.12 11.84
CA HIS A 129 2.09 -6.64 11.98
C HIS A 129 2.82 -6.02 13.18
N TYR A 130 3.12 -6.85 14.19
CA TYR A 130 3.75 -6.42 15.45
C TYR A 130 4.93 -5.46 15.26
N VAL A 131 5.92 -5.83 14.45
CA VAL A 131 7.12 -5.00 14.25
C VAL A 131 6.82 -3.73 13.47
N ASN A 132 5.92 -3.78 12.49
CA ASN A 132 5.75 -2.67 11.55
C ASN A 132 4.73 -1.65 12.05
N ASP A 133 3.82 -2.06 12.93
CA ASP A 133 2.65 -1.27 13.28
C ASP A 133 2.59 -0.85 14.76
N TYR A 134 3.44 -1.43 15.64
CA TYR A 134 3.52 -1.18 17.09
C TYR A 134 4.96 -1.03 17.57
#